data_AF-A0A9X2ESQ5-F1
#
_entry.id   AF-A0A9X2ESQ5-F1
#
_cell.length_a   1.000
_cell.length_b   1.000
_cell.length_c   1.000
_cell.angle_alpha   90.00
_cell.angle_beta   90.00
_cell.angle_gamma   90.00
#
_symmetry.space_group_name_H-M   'P 1'
#
loop_
_entity.id
_entity.type
_entity.pdbx_description
1 polymer ?
#
loop_
_entity_poly.entity_id
_entity_poly.type
_entity_poly.pdbx_seq_one_letter_code
_entity_poly.pdbx_strand_id
1 'polypeptide(L)'
;MRPVIAYVEAGTAKLYWYDSSAGAQTTSTWPGIITPRLTLDDKRSTQTSASDVIFAYLNNGHLYYRQQRDRYEIEYRLQENVNSPGLIKIGMNRQFRLQFLLKP
;
A
#
# COMPACT_ATOMS: atom_id res chain seq x y z
N MET A 1 -6.63 -19.19 1.99
CA MET A 1 -6.55 -17.79 1.52
C MET A 1 -5.71 -17.01 2.52
N ARG A 2 -4.76 -16.18 2.08
CA ARG A 2 -3.89 -15.35 2.94
C ARG A 2 -4.22 -13.87 2.68
N PRO A 3 -5.13 -13.25 3.45
CA PRO A 3 -5.56 -11.89 3.19
C PRO A 3 -4.45 -10.88 3.52
N VAL A 4 -4.45 -9.76 2.78
CA VAL A 4 -3.67 -8.56 3.11
C VAL A 4 -4.63 -7.44 3.47
N ILE A 5 -4.49 -6.88 4.66
CA ILE A 5 -5.44 -5.92 5.23
C ILE A 5 -4.70 -4.71 5.76
N ALA A 6 -5.07 -3.52 5.29
CA ALA A 6 -4.59 -2.25 5.80
C ALA A 6 -5.68 -1.59 6.64
N TYR A 7 -5.32 -1.14 7.83
CA TYR A 7 -6.23 -0.47 8.75
C TYR A 7 -5.45 0.51 9.62
N VAL A 8 -6.16 1.39 10.32
CA VAL A 8 -5.57 2.38 11.22
C VAL A 8 -6.17 2.18 12.60
N GLU A 9 -5.31 2.12 13.60
CA GLU A 9 -5.69 2.06 15.01
C GLU A 9 -4.83 3.09 15.77
N ALA A 10 -5.47 3.95 16.57
CA ALA A 10 -4.79 4.97 17.37
C ALA A 10 -3.75 5.82 16.57
N GLY A 11 -4.10 6.23 15.36
CA GLY A 11 -3.21 7.04 14.50
C GLY A 11 -2.01 6.29 13.92
N THR A 12 -1.98 4.97 14.03
CA THR A 12 -0.93 4.10 13.49
C THR A 12 -1.51 3.24 12.38
N ALA A 13 -0.93 3.33 11.18
CA ALA A 13 -1.26 2.41 10.11
C ALA A 13 -0.71 1.02 10.43
N LYS A 14 -1.53 0.01 10.21
CA LYS A 14 -1.18 -1.39 10.35
C LYS A 14 -1.44 -2.12 9.04
N LEU A 15 -0.53 -3.02 8.68
CA LEU A 15 -0.68 -3.93 7.55
C LEU A 15 -0.57 -5.35 8.07
N TYR A 16 -1.66 -6.09 7.98
CA TYR A 16 -1.70 -7.52 8.23
C TYR A 16 -1.43 -8.27 6.92
N TRP A 17 -0.38 -9.08 6.86
CA TRP A 17 0.08 -9.74 5.63
C TRP A 17 0.89 -11.01 5.93
N TYR A 18 1.09 -11.86 4.92
CA TYR A 18 1.80 -13.13 5.07
C TYR A 18 3.28 -12.95 4.78
N ASP A 19 4.12 -13.11 5.79
CA ASP A 19 5.56 -13.13 5.63
C ASP A 19 6.02 -14.54 5.25
N SER A 20 6.49 -14.69 4.02
CA SER A 20 7.01 -15.96 3.51
C SER A 20 8.34 -16.37 4.14
N SER A 21 9.11 -15.43 4.69
CA SER A 21 10.35 -15.71 5.41
C SER A 21 10.05 -16.33 6.78
N ALA A 22 9.11 -15.73 7.52
CA ALA A 22 8.65 -16.25 8.82
C ALA A 22 7.66 -17.43 8.70
N GLY A 23 7.06 -17.63 7.53
CA GLY A 23 6.05 -18.67 7.31
C GLY A 23 4.73 -18.41 8.04
N ALA A 24 4.41 -17.14 8.36
CA ALA A 24 3.28 -16.78 9.21
C ALA A 24 2.61 -15.46 8.79
N GLN A 25 1.36 -15.28 9.22
CA GLN A 25 0.71 -13.97 9.14
C GLN A 25 1.31 -13.04 10.19
N THR A 26 1.72 -11.85 9.79
CA THR A 26 2.33 -10.83 10.64
C THR A 26 1.62 -9.48 10.48
N THR A 27 1.93 -8.55 11.38
CA THR A 27 1.43 -7.16 11.31
C THR A 27 2.61 -6.20 11.35
N SER A 28 2.78 -5.43 10.28
CA SER A 28 3.71 -4.29 10.23
C SER A 28 2.99 -3.01 10.62
N THR A 29 3.68 -2.09 11.29
CA THR A 29 3.07 -0.87 11.85
C THR A 29 3.88 0.37 11.49
N TRP A 30 3.19 1.46 11.17
CA TRP A 30 3.81 2.76 10.87
C TRP A 30 3.01 3.89 11.53
N PRO A 31 3.56 4.58 12.53
CA PRO A 31 2.89 5.68 13.21
C PRO A 31 2.75 6.91 12.31
N GLY A 32 1.71 7.72 12.52
CA GLY A 32 1.48 8.98 11.81
C GLY A 32 0.83 8.82 10.42
N ILE A 33 0.77 7.60 9.89
CA ILE A 33 0.06 7.30 8.64
C ILE A 33 -1.41 7.02 8.93
N ILE A 34 -2.30 7.84 8.38
CA ILE A 34 -3.74 7.82 8.71
C ILE A 34 -4.65 7.46 7.52
N THR A 35 -4.11 7.41 6.30
CA THR A 35 -4.88 7.05 5.09
C THR A 35 -4.18 6.00 4.22
N PRO A 36 -3.79 4.84 4.79
CA PRO A 36 -3.21 3.77 3.99
C PRO A 36 -4.23 3.19 3.01
N ARG A 37 -3.76 2.81 1.82
CA ARG A 37 -4.56 2.13 0.80
C ARG A 37 -3.82 0.93 0.23
N LEU A 38 -4.61 -0.07 -0.18
CA LEU A 38 -4.13 -1.30 -0.80
C LEU A 38 -4.71 -1.47 -2.20
N THR A 39 -3.92 -2.07 -3.08
CA THR A 39 -4.36 -2.59 -4.38
C THR A 39 -3.40 -3.67 -4.83
N LEU A 40 -3.84 -4.52 -5.74
CA LEU A 40 -2.92 -5.25 -6.59
C LEU A 40 -2.32 -4.29 -7.62
N ASP A 41 -1.04 -4.50 -7.93
CA ASP A 41 -0.36 -3.85 -9.05
C ASP A 41 -1.00 -4.25 -10.39
N ASP A 42 -1.55 -5.47 -10.49
CA ASP A 42 -2.30 -6.01 -11.63
C ASP A 42 -3.50 -6.85 -11.15
N LYS A 43 -4.71 -6.47 -11.58
CA LYS A 43 -5.96 -7.12 -11.14
C LYS A 43 -6.45 -8.19 -12.10
N ARG A 44 -5.71 -8.47 -13.18
CA ARG A 44 -6.12 -9.47 -14.18
C ARG A 44 -5.98 -10.87 -13.57
N SER A 45 -7.01 -11.69 -13.73
CA SER A 45 -7.03 -13.08 -13.24
C SER A 45 -5.90 -13.95 -13.81
N THR A 46 -5.35 -13.58 -14.97
CA THR A 46 -4.21 -14.27 -15.60
C THR A 46 -2.86 -13.93 -14.97
N GLN A 47 -2.78 -12.91 -14.10
CA GLN A 47 -1.52 -12.38 -13.54
C GLN A 47 -1.35 -12.72 -12.06
N THR A 48 -2.06 -13.73 -11.55
CA THR A 48 -2.08 -14.10 -10.13
C THR A 48 -0.72 -14.51 -9.57
N SER A 49 0.20 -15.03 -10.38
CA SER A 49 1.54 -15.45 -9.95
C SER A 49 2.58 -14.33 -10.00
N ALA A 50 2.32 -13.25 -10.75
CA ALA A 50 3.25 -12.14 -10.97
C ALA A 50 2.81 -10.83 -10.30
N SER A 51 1.57 -10.78 -9.81
CA SER A 51 1.02 -9.62 -9.13
C SER A 51 1.52 -9.51 -7.69
N ASP A 52 1.80 -8.27 -7.30
CA ASP A 52 2.14 -7.88 -5.94
C ASP A 52 1.03 -7.02 -5.33
N VAL A 53 0.83 -7.16 -4.02
CA VAL A 53 0.05 -6.18 -3.27
C VAL A 53 0.89 -4.93 -3.03
N ILE A 54 0.34 -3.78 -3.42
CA ILE A 54 0.88 -2.45 -3.22
C ILE A 54 0.20 -1.79 -2.03
N PHE A 55 1.01 -1.31 -1.09
CA PHE A 55 0.61 -0.53 0.07
C PHE A 55 1.09 0.91 -0.09
N ALA A 56 0.17 1.86 -0.21
CA ALA A 56 0.50 3.27 -0.45
C ALA A 56 -0.16 4.20 0.56
N TYR A 57 0.51 5.32 0.81
CA TYR A 57 0.10 6.30 1.81
C TYR A 57 0.78 7.66 1.60
N LEU A 58 0.22 8.69 2.22
CA LEU A 58 0.93 9.95 2.46
C LEU A 58 1.58 9.90 3.83
N ASN A 59 2.83 10.38 3.89
CA ASN A 59 3.57 10.58 5.12
C ASN A 59 4.36 11.90 5.01
N ASN A 60 4.22 12.78 6.01
CA ASN A 60 4.88 14.09 6.06
C ASN A 60 4.80 14.90 4.75
N GLY A 61 3.65 14.88 4.07
CA GLY A 61 3.46 15.63 2.81
C GLY A 61 4.11 14.99 1.59
N HIS A 62 4.55 13.73 1.64
CA HIS A 62 5.08 13.01 0.47
C HIS A 62 4.28 11.72 0.23
N LEU A 63 4.15 11.34 -1.04
CA LEU A 63 3.50 10.11 -1.46
C LEU A 63 4.51 8.98 -1.55
N TYR A 64 4.20 7.89 -0.87
CA TYR A 64 5.00 6.69 -0.84
C TYR A 64 4.21 5.45 -1.23
N TYR A 65 4.93 4.42 -1.67
CA TYR A 65 4.44 3.07 -1.68
C TYR A 65 5.49 2.08 -1.16
N ARG A 66 5.00 0.93 -0.74
CA ARG A 66 5.73 -0.29 -0.40
C ARG A 66 5.08 -1.44 -1.14
N GLN A 67 5.85 -2.47 -1.48
CA GLN A 67 5.36 -3.61 -2.24
C GLN A 67 5.62 -4.94 -1.53
N GLN A 68 4.74 -5.92 -1.78
CA GLN A 68 4.81 -7.25 -1.18
C GLN A 68 6.10 -7.99 -1.51
N ARG A 69 6.63 -7.83 -2.74
CA ARG A 69 7.87 -8.49 -3.19
C ARG A 69 9.08 -8.17 -2.30
N ASP A 70 9.13 -6.95 -1.78
CA ASP A 70 10.18 -6.50 -0.86
C ASP A 70 9.77 -6.67 0.60
N ARG A 71 8.73 -7.48 0.88
CA ARG A 71 8.16 -7.67 2.23
C ARG A 71 7.78 -6.35 2.90
N TYR A 72 7.48 -5.33 2.08
CA TYR A 72 7.23 -3.96 2.51
C TYR A 72 8.38 -3.30 3.30
N GLU A 73 9.61 -3.81 3.23
CA GLU A 73 10.77 -3.27 3.96
C GLU A 73 11.24 -1.94 3.34
N ILE A 74 11.17 -1.84 2.00
CA ILE A 74 11.64 -0.67 1.26
C ILE A 74 10.50 0.34 1.08
N GLU A 75 10.78 1.62 1.38
CA GLU A 75 9.88 2.74 1.16
C GLU A 75 10.26 3.48 -0.13
N TYR A 76 9.37 3.46 -1.11
CA TYR A 76 9.59 4.15 -2.38
C TYR A 76 8.81 5.46 -2.41
N ARG A 77 9.52 6.57 -2.60
CA ARG A 77 8.91 7.90 -2.77
C ARG A 77 8.47 8.09 -4.23
N LEU A 78 7.19 8.42 -4.42
CA LEU A 78 6.61 8.69 -5.74
C LEU A 78 6.54 10.18 -6.05
N GLN A 79 6.19 10.98 -5.05
CA GLN A 79 6.02 12.42 -5.22
C GLN A 79 6.31 13.16 -3.93
N GLU A 80 6.95 14.32 -4.05
CA GLU A 80 7.24 15.23 -2.95
C GLU A 80 6.20 16.34 -2.83
N ASN A 81 6.10 16.92 -1.62
CA ASN A 81 5.32 18.14 -1.36
C ASN A 81 3.87 18.05 -1.87
N VAL A 82 3.25 16.89 -1.67
CA VAL A 82 1.86 16.63 -1.98
C VAL A 82 0.99 17.41 -1.01
N ASN A 83 0.34 18.45 -1.53
CA ASN A 83 -0.61 19.26 -0.77
C ASN A 83 -1.96 18.52 -0.65
N SER A 84 -2.00 17.48 0.18
CA SER A 84 -3.22 16.74 0.49
C SER A 84 -3.15 16.13 1.88
N PRO A 85 -4.27 16.08 2.62
CA PRO A 85 -4.32 15.44 3.94
C PRO A 85 -4.37 13.90 3.87
N GLY A 86 -4.48 13.27 2.70
CA GLY A 86 -4.51 11.81 2.63
C GLY A 86 -4.82 11.19 1.26
N LEU A 87 -4.85 9.85 1.22
CA LEU A 87 -5.31 9.08 0.07
C LEU A 87 -6.77 8.63 0.24
N ILE A 88 -7.56 8.76 -0.82
CA ILE A 88 -8.93 8.23 -0.90
C ILE A 88 -8.93 6.85 -1.56
N LYS A 89 -8.25 6.71 -2.70
CA LYS A 89 -8.29 5.48 -3.51
C LYS A 89 -6.98 5.31 -4.28
N ILE A 90 -6.59 4.06 -4.48
CA ILE A 90 -5.51 3.69 -5.40
C ILE A 90 -5.98 2.56 -6.31
N GLY A 91 -5.42 2.47 -7.51
CA GLY A 91 -5.70 1.35 -8.41
C GLY A 91 -5.29 1.61 -9.84
N MET A 92 -5.35 0.56 -10.65
CA MET A 92 -5.02 0.60 -12.06
C MET A 92 -6.16 1.20 -12.89
N ASN A 93 -5.81 2.10 -13.81
CA ASN A 93 -6.73 2.61 -14.82
C ASN A 93 -6.84 1.67 -16.04
N ARG A 94 -7.62 2.06 -17.06
CA ARG A 94 -7.80 1.25 -18.29
C ARG A 94 -6.57 1.16 -19.20
N GLN A 95 -5.52 1.93 -18.92
CA GLN A 95 -4.26 1.97 -19.69
C GLN A 95 -3.09 1.30 -18.95
N PHE A 96 -3.39 0.46 -17.95
CA PHE A 96 -2.36 -0.22 -17.16
C PHE A 96 -1.41 0.75 -16.45
N ARG A 97 -1.95 1.83 -15.88
CA ARG A 97 -1.23 2.76 -15.02
C ARG A 97 -1.87 2.80 -13.65
N LEU A 98 -1.04 2.63 -12.61
CA LEU A 98 -1.46 2.80 -11.24
C LEU A 98 -1.66 4.30 -10.95
N GLN A 99 -2.81 4.63 -10.38
CA GLN A 99 -3.21 6.00 -10.07
C GLN A 99 -3.60 6.14 -8.60
N PHE A 100 -3.50 7.38 -8.12
CA PHE A 100 -3.72 7.75 -6.73
C PHE A 100 -4.72 8.91 -6.69
N LEU A 101 -5.86 8.70 -6.04
CA LEU A 101 -6.83 9.75 -5.77
C LEU A 101 -6.54 10.34 -4.39
N LEU A 102 -6.10 11.60 -4.40
CA LEU A 102 -5.81 12.37 -3.20
C LEU A 102 -7.11 12.86 -2.55
N LYS A 103 -7.06 13.09 -1.24
CA LYS A 103 -8.11 13.77 -0.51
C LYS A 103 -8.03 15.28 -0.80
N PRO A 104 -9.14 15.95 -1.13
CA PRO A 104 -9.14 17.40 -1.29
C PRO A 104 -8.90 18.12 0.04
#